data_AF-A0A6L8E2S6-F1
#
_entry.id   AF-A0A6L8E2S6-F1
#
_cell.length_a   1.000
_cell.length_b   1.000
_cell.length_c   1.000
_cell.angle_alpha   90.00
_cell.angle_beta   90.00
_cell.angle_gamma   90.00
#
_symmetry.space_group_name_H-M   'P 1'
#
loop_
_entity.id
_entity.type
_entity.pdbx_description
1 polymer ?
#
loop_
_entity_poly.entity_id
_entity_poly.type
_entity_poly.pdbx_seq_one_letter_code
_entity_poly.pdbx_strand_id
1 'polypeptide(L)' 'MAQEIAAEVRDTGDVITLEPLSAAERRIIHLAIEKEEGVRSESVGEGEERQVEVLPE' A
#
# COMPACT_ATOMS: atom_id res chain seq x y z
N MET A 1 -10.22 5.31 -0.42
CA MET A 1 -9.06 4.69 -1.10
C MET A 1 -8.17 3.92 -0.13
N ALA A 2 -7.24 4.53 0.62
CA ALA A 2 -6.31 3.77 1.49
C ALA A 2 -7.01 2.89 2.56
N GLN A 3 -8.09 3.41 3.16
CA GLN A 3 -8.94 2.67 4.11
C GLN A 3 -9.67 1.49 3.48
N GLU A 4 -10.14 1.65 2.24
CA GLU A 4 -10.85 0.58 1.51
C GLU A 4 -9.86 -0.52 1.13
N ILE A 5 -8.67 -0.14 0.64
CA ILE A 5 -7.58 -1.08 0.34
C ILE A 5 -7.17 -1.84 1.61
N ALA A 6 -6.98 -1.13 2.73
CA ALA A 6 -6.64 -1.76 4.00
C ALA A 6 -7.73 -2.73 4.48
N ALA A 7 -9.00 -2.36 4.35
CA ALA A 7 -10.12 -3.25 4.68
C ALA A 7 -10.13 -4.49 3.79
N GLU A 8 -9.97 -4.33 2.48
CA GLU A 8 -9.93 -5.44 1.54
C GLU A 8 -8.78 -6.40 1.84
N VAL A 9 -7.56 -5.90 2.05
CA VAL A 9 -6.39 -6.72 2.39
C VAL A 9 -6.58 -7.46 3.71
N ARG A 10 -7.23 -6.86 4.72
CA ARG A 10 -7.55 -7.57 5.98
C ARG A 10 -8.57 -8.68 5.77
N ASP A 11 -9.59 -8.40 4.96
CA ASP A 11 -10.72 -9.31 4.76
C ASP A 11 -10.32 -10.51 3.89
N THR A 12 -9.48 -10.29 2.87
CA THR A 12 -9.04 -11.34 1.93
C THR A 12 -7.73 -12.00 2.34
N GLY A 13 -6.83 -11.27 2.99
CA GLY A 13 -5.45 -11.67 3.20
C GLY A 13 -4.57 -11.57 1.95
N ASP A 14 -5.12 -11.06 0.84
CA ASP A 14 -4.40 -10.93 -0.43
C ASP A 14 -3.61 -9.62 -0.49
N VAL A 15 -2.44 -9.68 -1.12
CA VAL A 15 -1.62 -8.49 -1.38
C VAL A 15 -2.24 -7.66 -2.49
N ILE A 16 -2.40 -6.36 -2.25
CA ILE A 16 -2.82 -5.40 -3.27
C ILE A 16 -1.62 -4.57 -3.71
N THR A 17 -1.32 -4.62 -5.00
CA THR A 17 -0.27 -3.80 -5.62
C THR A 17 -0.91 -2.59 -6.29
N LEU A 18 -0.46 -1.40 -5.91
CA LEU A 18 -0.91 -0.15 -6.52
C LEU A 18 -0.13 0.15 -7.80
N GLU A 19 -0.73 0.94 -8.68
CA GLU A 19 -0.05 1.46 -9.87
C GLU A 19 1.23 2.22 -9.49
N PRO A 20 2.21 2.36 -10.40
CA PRO A 20 3.38 3.20 -10.16
C PRO A 20 2.97 4.63 -9.81
N LEU A 21 3.40 5.09 -8.63
CA LEU A 21 3.08 6.42 -8.10
C LEU A 21 4.36 7.25 -7.99
N SER A 22 4.25 8.57 -8.02
CA SER A 22 5.38 9.44 -7.71
C SER A 22 5.85 9.24 -6.27
N ALA A 23 7.08 9.67 -5.95
CA ALA A 23 7.61 9.56 -4.59
C ALA A 23 6.74 10.28 -3.54
N ALA A 24 6.11 11.39 -3.90
CA ALA A 24 5.20 12.13 -3.02
C ALA A 24 3.91 11.35 -2.76
N GLU A 25 3.31 10.77 -3.81
CA GLU A 25 2.09 9.97 -3.70
C GLU A 25 2.33 8.68 -2.93
N ARG A 26 3.43 7.96 -3.19
CA ARG A 26 3.82 6.78 -2.39
C ARG A 26 3.94 7.11 -0.91
N ARG A 27 4.53 8.26 -0.58
CA ARG A 27 4.63 8.72 0.81
C ARG A 27 3.25 8.97 1.44
N ILE A 28 2.32 9.54 0.69
CA ILE A 28 0.94 9.76 1.17
C ILE A 28 0.27 8.41 1.46
N ILE A 29 0.42 7.43 0.57
CA ILE A 29 -0.12 6.07 0.78
C ILE A 29 0.51 5.43 2.01
N HIS A 30 1.84 5.43 2.13
CA HIS A 30 2.52 4.83 3.28
C HIS A 30 2.03 5.44 4.62
N LEU A 31 1.91 6.77 4.70
CA LEU A 31 1.41 7.46 5.90
C LEU A 31 -0.08 7.21 6.17
N ALA A 32 -0.86 6.89 5.14
CA ALA A 32 -2.26 6.52 5.30
C ALA A 32 -2.38 5.09 5.81
N ILE A 33 -1.63 4.14 5.23
CA ILE A 33 -1.62 2.73 5.63
C ILE A 33 -1.02 2.54 7.03
N GLU A 34 -0.01 3.32 7.42
CA GLU A 34 0.59 3.26 8.77
C GLU A 34 -0.43 3.53 9.91
N LYS A 35 -1.57 4.15 9.59
CA LYS A 35 -2.64 4.42 10.57
C LYS A 35 -3.68 3.30 10.65
N GLU A 36 -3.60 2.32 9.77
CA GLU A 36 -4.55 1.22 9.66
C GLU A 36 -3.95 -0.03 10.34
N GLU A 37 -4.61 -0.53 11.38
CA GLU A 37 -4.14 -1.73 12.09
C GLU A 37 -4.30 -3.00 11.24
N GLY A 38 -3.38 -3.97 11.35
CA GLY A 38 -3.50 -5.28 10.71
C GLY A 38 -3.08 -5.28 9.24
N VAL A 39 -2.53 -4.18 8.74
CA VAL A 39 -1.92 -4.09 7.40
C VAL A 39 -0.65 -3.27 7.45
N ARG A 40 0.25 -3.55 6.50
CA ARG A 40 1.49 -2.82 6.29
C ARG A 40 1.65 -2.49 4.83
N SER A 41 2.54 -1.54 4.51
CA SER A 41 2.86 -1.19 3.13
C SER A 41 4.36 -1.24 2.87
N GLU A 42 4.73 -1.69 1.68
CA GLU A 42 6.11 -1.79 1.23
C GLU A 42 6.26 -1.22 -0.18
N SER A 43 7.41 -0.62 -0.47
CA SER A 43 7.72 -0.18 -1.84
C SER A 43 8.49 -1.27 -2.57
N VAL A 44 7.98 -1.70 -3.73
CA VAL A 44 8.61 -2.71 -4.59
C VAL A 44 8.97 -2.13 -5.95
N GLY A 45 9.94 -2.74 -6.64
CA GLY A 45 10.42 -2.26 -7.94
C GLY A 45 11.42 -1.10 -7.85
N GLU A 46 11.88 -0.65 -9.03
CA GLU A 46 12.94 0.35 -9.17
C GLU A 46 12.55 1.47 -10.13
N GLY A 47 13.17 2.65 -9.95
CA GLY A 47 12.98 3.79 -10.84
C GLY A 47 11.50 4.19 -11.01
N GLU A 48 11.06 4.25 -12.27
CA GLU A 48 9.71 4.61 -12.66
C GLU A 48 8.68 3.49 -12.44
N GLU A 49 9.13 2.24 -12.31
CA GLU A 49 8.27 1.09 -12.05
C GLU A 49 8.05 0.86 -10.55
N ARG A 50 8.58 1.73 -9.70
CA ARG A 50 8.49 1.59 -8.24
C ARG A 50 7.06 1.83 -7.75
N GLN A 51 6.48 0.79 -7.17
CA GLN A 51 5.09 0.68 -6.73
C GLN A 51 5.00 0.55 -5.22
N VAL A 52 3.77 0.58 -4.70
CA VAL A 52 3.47 0.29 -3.29
C VAL A 52 2.59 -0.95 -3.24
N GLU A 53 3.00 -1.92 -2.44
CA GLU A 53 2.18 -3.06 -2.05
C GLU A 53 1.60 -2.83 -0.67
N VAL A 54 0.36 -3.25 -0.47
CA VAL A 54 -0.30 -3.32 0.83
C VAL A 54 -0.53 -4.79 1.16
N LEU A 55 -0.06 -5.20 2.33
CA LEU A 55 0.01 -6.60 2.76
C LEU A 55 -0.66 -6.72 4.15
N PRO A 56 -1.24 -7.87 4.50
CA PRO A 56 -1.67 -8.12 5.87
C PRO A 56 -0.45 -8.17 6.81
N GLU A 57 -0.64 -7.78 8.07
CA GLU A 57 0.35 -7.95 9.15
C GLU A 57 0.41 -9.38 9.70
#